data_AF-A0A918PN10-F1
#
_entry.id   AF-A0A918PN10-F1
#
_cell.length_a   1.000
_cell.length_b   1.000
_cell.length_c   1.000
_cell.angle_alpha   90.00
_cell.angle_beta   90.00
_cell.angle_gamma   90.00
#
_symmetry.space_group_name_H-M   'P 1'
#
loop_
_entity.id
_entity.type
_entity.pdbx_description
1 polymer ?
#
loop_
_entity_poly.entity_id
_entity_poly.type
_entity_poly.pdbx_seq_one_letter_code
_entity_poly.pdbx_strand_id
1 'polypeptide(L)' 'MTRRPLRMCVRCGCTTDSPVLVHEVHAATGPGFNVYACPECAPHYPPQQDPLESFDL' A
#
# COMPACT_ATOMS: atom_id res chain seq x y z
N MET A 1 -6.07 -12.42 -21.83
CA MET A 1 -5.16 -12.57 -20.68
C MET A 1 -4.88 -11.21 -20.10
N THR A 2 -5.44 -10.88 -18.94
CA THR A 2 -5.16 -9.62 -18.25
C THR A 2 -3.78 -9.74 -17.58
N ARG A 3 -2.82 -8.86 -17.92
CA ARG A 3 -1.52 -8.82 -17.23
C ARG A 3 -1.76 -8.42 -15.77
N ARG A 4 -1.32 -9.25 -14.81
CA ARG A 4 -1.32 -8.87 -13.40
C ARG A 4 -0.32 -7.72 -13.19
N PRO A 5 -0.68 -6.69 -12.43
CA PRO A 5 0.23 -5.58 -12.15
C PRO A 5 1.40 -6.10 -11.29
N LEU A 6 2.61 -6.02 -11.83
CA LEU A 6 3.83 -6.22 -11.05
C LEU A 6 4.10 -4.94 -10.25
N ARG A 7 4.42 -5.10 -8.96
CA ARG A 7 4.85 -4.00 -8.09
C ARG A 7 6.10 -4.39 -7.31
N MET A 8 6.93 -3.40 -7.03
CA MET A 8 8.06 -3.56 -6.13
C MET A 8 7.56 -3.50 -4.68
N CYS A 9 7.96 -4.47 -3.86
CA CYS A 9 7.71 -4.44 -2.42
C CYS A 9 8.53 -3.31 -1.79
N VAL A 10 7.87 -2.39 -1.08
CA VAL A 10 8.54 -1.27 -0.41
C VAL A 10 9.49 -1.72 0.71
N ARG A 11 9.28 -2.91 1.28
CA ARG A 11 10.10 -3.45 2.37
C ARG A 11 11.36 -4.16 1.89
N CYS A 12 11.22 -5.14 1.00
CA CYS A 12 12.34 -6.00 0.57
C CYS A 12 12.91 -5.64 -0.82
N GLY A 13 12.27 -4.75 -1.57
CA GLY A 13 12.71 -4.35 -2.91
C GLY A 13 12.45 -5.37 -4.02
N CYS A 14 11.98 -6.58 -3.70
CA CYS A 14 11.64 -7.58 -4.72
C CYS A 14 10.35 -7.22 -5.47
N THR A 15 10.28 -7.54 -6.77
CA THR A 15 9.04 -7.42 -7.54
C THR A 15 8.11 -8.58 -7.24
N THR A 16 6.81 -8.31 -7.09
CA THR A 16 5.75 -9.30 -6.86
C THR A 16 4.60 -9.12 -7.83
N ASP A 17 3.98 -10.22 -8.24
CA ASP A 17 2.73 -10.28 -9.01
C ASP A 17 1.46 -10.34 -8.14
N SER A 18 1.66 -10.35 -6.82
CA SER A 18 0.63 -10.45 -5.79
C SER A 18 0.80 -9.30 -4.77
N PRO A 19 0.74 -8.03 -5.20
CA PRO A 19 0.98 -6.89 -4.32
C PRO A 19 -0.15 -6.69 -3.31
N VAL A 20 0.20 -6.44 -2.05
CA VAL A 20 -0.71 -6.07 -0.97
C VAL A 20 -0.57 -4.57 -0.71
N LEU A 21 -1.68 -3.84 -0.71
CA LEU A 21 -1.69 -2.41 -0.34
C LEU A 21 -1.44 -2.29 1.17
N VAL A 22 -0.43 -1.51 1.55
CA VAL A 22 -0.05 -1.32 2.97
C VAL A 22 -0.17 0.12 3.43
N HIS A 23 -0.19 1.07 2.49
CA HIS A 23 -0.40 2.48 2.81
C HIS A 23 -0.89 3.25 1.57
N GLU A 24 -1.72 4.26 1.80
CA GLU A 24 -2.16 5.21 0.80
C GLU A 24 -1.64 6.59 1.19
N VAL A 25 -0.81 7.19 0.34
CA VAL A 25 -0.30 8.53 0.56
C VAL A 25 -1.27 9.50 -0.07
N HIS A 26 -2.02 10.21 0.76
CA HIS A 26 -2.86 11.33 0.33
C HIS A 26 -2.03 12.62 0.33
N ALA A 27 -2.06 13.35 -0.78
CA ALA A 27 -1.34 14.61 -0.93
C ALA A 27 -2.33 15.77 -1.00
N ALA A 28 -2.08 16.84 -0.24
CA ALA A 28 -2.87 18.07 -0.32
C ALA A 28 -2.63 18.83 -1.63
N THR A 29 -1.45 18.63 -2.23
CA THR A 29 -1.08 19.20 -3.53
C THR A 29 -0.32 18.14 -4.32
N GLY A 30 -0.77 17.83 -5.55
CA GLY A 30 -0.22 16.75 -6.38
C GLY A 30 -0.94 15.40 -6.23
N PRO A 31 -0.55 14.38 -7.02
CA PRO A 31 -1.19 13.07 -6.96
C PRO A 31 -0.75 12.30 -5.72
N GLY A 32 -1.74 11.73 -5.02
CA GLY A 32 -1.48 10.67 -4.04
C GLY A 32 -0.94 9.41 -4.72
N PHE A 33 -0.39 8.49 -3.93
CA PHE A 33 0.11 7.22 -4.45
C PHE A 33 -0.03 6.08 -3.45
N ASN A 34 -0.14 4.88 -4.01
CA ASN A 34 -0.31 3.64 -3.25
C ASN A 34 1.03 2.98 -3.00
N VAL A 35 1.23 2.53 -1.76
CA VAL A 35 2.42 1.81 -1.32
C VAL A 35 2.08 0.34 -1.17
N TYR A 36 2.87 -0.52 -1.81
CA TYR A 36 2.64 -1.96 -1.85
C TYR A 36 3.76 -2.75 -1.17
N ALA A 37 3.41 -3.88 -0.58
CA ALA A 37 4.34 -4.90 -0.08
C ALA A 37 4.03 -6.28 -0.69
N CYS A 38 4.99 -7.19 -0.66
CA CYS A 38 4.72 -8.61 -0.96
C CYS A 38 3.94 -9.27 0.18
N PRO A 39 3.26 -10.41 -0.06
CA PRO A 39 2.45 -11.09 0.97
C PRO A 39 3.24 -11.47 2.22
N GLU A 40 4.53 -11.79 2.09
CA GLU A 40 5.40 -12.13 3.22
C GLU A 40 5.74 -10.90 4.08
N CYS A 41 5.83 -9.72 3.46
CA CYS A 41 6.19 -8.48 4.16
C CYS A 41 4.98 -7.71 4.68
N ALA A 42 3.80 -7.92 4.10
CA ALA A 42 2.57 -7.19 4.46
C ALA A 42 2.19 -7.29 5.96
N PRO A 43 2.33 -8.44 6.65
CA PRO A 43 1.99 -8.55 8.07
C PRO A 43 2.86 -7.69 9.02
N HIS A 44 3.96 -7.11 8.52
CA HIS A 44 4.79 -6.20 9.30
C HIS A 44 4.29 -4.75 9.31
N TYR A 45 3.26 -4.43 8.53
CA TYR A 45 2.64 -3.12 8.52
C TYR A 45 1.41 -3.11 9.44
N PRO A 46 1.12 -1.98 10.11
CA PRO A 46 -0.12 -1.84 10.84
C PRO A 46 -1.31 -1.96 9.88
N PRO A 47 -2.49 -2.38 10.37
CA PRO A 47 -3.72 -2.34 9.58
C PRO A 47 -3.94 -0.94 9.01
N GLN A 48 -4.46 -0.86 7.78
CA GLN A 48 -4.80 0.42 7.17
C GLN A 48 -5.90 1.08 8.01
N GLN A 49 -5.60 2.25 8.57
CA GLN A 49 -6.57 3.04 9.33
C GLN A 49 -7.41 3.87 8.38
N ASP A 50 -8.72 3.94 8.61
CA ASP A 50 -9.58 4.86 7.86
C ASP A 50 -9.26 6.30 8.27
N PRO A 51 -8.86 7.20 7.34
CA PRO A 51 -8.57 8.59 7.65
C PRO A 51 -9.76 9.38 8.22
N LEU A 52 -10.99 8.90 8.04
CA LEU A 52 -12.21 9.56 8.52
C LEU A 52 -12.70 9.04 9.88
N GLU A 53 -12.13 7.96 10.41
CA GLU A 53 -12.48 7.46 11.75
C GLU A 53 -11.78 8.24 12.89
N SER A 54 -10.98 9.28 12.58
CA SER A 54 -10.29 10.10 13.58
C SER A 54 -11.06 11.33 14.07
N PHE A 55 -12.34 11.51 13.71
CA PHE A 55 -13.13 12.69 14.08
C PHE A 55 -14.13 12.41 15.22
N ASP A 56 -13.63 11.94 16.37
CA ASP A 56 -14.36 12.06 17.64
C ASP A 56 -13.65 13.11 18.51
N LEU A 57 -14.09 14.37 18.38
CA LEU A 57 -13.76 15.51 19.26
C LEU A 57 -15.04 16.05 19.91
#